data_AF-A0A1C4NS65-F1
#
_entry.id   AF-A0A1C4NS65-F1
#
_cell.length_a   1.000
_cell.length_b   1.000
_cell.length_c   1.000
_cell.angle_alpha   90.00
_cell.angle_beta   90.00
_cell.angle_gamma   90.00
#
_symmetry.space_group_name_H-M   'P 1'
#
loop_
_entity.id
_entity.type
_entity.pdbx_description
1 polymer ?
#
loop_
_entity_poly.entity_id
_entity_poly.type
_entity_poly.pdbx_seq_one_letter_code
_entity_poly.pdbx_strand_id
1 'polypeptide(L)'
;MTSMNSKASRRQVLVLGGLTLGAGVVNIAGLGGTAYADSTTGDVTLVPVGASPVVVLPGVGVQPAAFPRQLAVQVQHAGTDLPAGTQVAITYDPRLYSPLPTAMVTTGRHRVHTTSTTTTDPKTTLATCTVTLTEALPAGSEPVVVVGTAFPVLYPLDLVVAPAGATAAVGRKNTKPTGRHSLQPRRPAAFGGVATPWGIEVSGVWERYEWADGKRWYYYPARITLHNVGPGTAPAAAAFSVALDPQVVRDVRITGAQLNHKAHDAGVRQLASSRTASLFETRWSTRVRLKAGDQLDLAVTVTTHKPARDLPTIKHPTVGLIDTGNHVTQRQTGLTSLSRIDSRWE
;
A
#
# COMPACT_ATOMS: atom_id res chain seq x y z
N MET A 1 0.83 36.76 19.24
CA MET A 1 1.39 36.43 17.91
C MET A 1 1.88 35.00 17.93
N THR A 2 1.03 34.06 17.54
CA THR A 2 1.36 32.63 17.46
C THR A 2 1.26 32.22 15.99
N SER A 3 2.43 32.06 15.38
CA SER A 3 2.60 31.56 14.01
C SER A 3 2.13 30.10 13.95
N MET A 4 0.94 29.85 13.39
CA MET A 4 0.52 28.51 12.97
C MET A 4 1.31 28.11 11.73
N ASN A 5 2.40 27.39 11.95
CA ASN A 5 3.15 26.71 10.89
C ASN A 5 2.30 25.54 10.37
N SER A 6 1.54 25.77 9.30
CA SER A 6 0.85 24.72 8.54
C SER A 6 1.91 23.83 7.88
N LYS A 7 2.29 22.74 8.54
CA LYS A 7 3.09 21.68 7.93
C LYS A 7 2.18 20.88 6.99
N ALA A 8 2.11 21.31 5.74
CA ALA A 8 1.48 20.51 4.71
C ALA A 8 2.21 19.15 4.62
N SER A 9 1.48 18.04 4.71
CA SER A 9 2.09 16.71 4.62
C SER A 9 2.57 16.43 3.18
N ARG A 10 3.59 15.59 2.98
CA ARG A 10 4.03 15.16 1.63
C ARG A 10 2.87 14.65 0.75
N ARG A 11 1.79 14.13 1.36
CA ARG A 11 0.55 13.71 0.68
C ARG A 11 -0.27 14.89 0.15
N GLN A 12 -0.33 15.99 0.89
CA GLN A 12 -0.93 17.24 0.41
C GLN A 12 -0.14 17.80 -0.77
N VAL A 13 1.20 17.75 -0.74
CA VAL A 13 2.03 18.21 -1.87
C VAL A 13 1.89 17.34 -3.13
N LEU A 14 1.60 16.04 -3.01
CA LEU A 14 1.36 15.17 -4.17
C LEU A 14 -0.06 15.31 -4.76
N VAL A 15 -1.09 15.46 -3.91
CA VAL A 15 -2.47 15.68 -4.35
C VAL A 15 -2.68 17.13 -4.83
N LEU A 16 -2.09 18.12 -4.16
CA LEU A 16 -2.05 19.51 -4.64
C LEU A 16 -1.11 19.64 -5.84
N GLY A 17 0.13 19.13 -5.78
CA GLY A 17 1.12 19.27 -6.85
C GLY A 17 0.74 18.58 -8.17
N GLY A 18 -0.04 17.49 -8.11
CA GLY A 18 -0.62 16.88 -9.31
C GLY A 18 -1.77 17.68 -9.94
N LEU A 19 -2.38 18.61 -9.19
CA LEU A 19 -3.53 19.42 -9.63
C LEU A 19 -3.23 20.92 -9.78
N THR A 20 -2.18 21.46 -9.15
CA THR A 20 -1.84 22.91 -9.16
C THR A 20 -0.67 23.27 -10.06
N LEU A 21 0.19 22.33 -10.44
CA LEU A 21 1.23 22.51 -11.46
C LEU A 21 0.84 21.64 -12.66
N GLY A 22 0.55 22.27 -13.80
CA GLY A 22 -0.18 21.67 -14.92
C GLY A 22 0.25 20.26 -15.36
N ALA A 23 -0.76 19.51 -15.84
CA ALA A 23 -0.68 18.19 -16.50
C ALA A 23 -0.95 16.92 -15.67
N GLY A 24 -1.58 17.02 -14.49
CA GLY A 24 -2.40 15.91 -13.98
C GLY A 24 -3.80 15.98 -14.55
N VAL A 25 -3.95 15.66 -15.84
CA VAL A 25 -5.27 15.45 -16.45
C VAL A 25 -6.00 14.44 -15.55
N VAL A 26 -7.13 14.82 -14.95
CA VAL A 26 -8.17 13.83 -14.66
C VAL A 26 -8.52 13.31 -16.05
N ASN A 27 -7.84 12.26 -16.49
CA ASN A 27 -8.10 11.66 -17.78
C ASN A 27 -9.52 11.13 -17.69
N ILE A 28 -10.46 11.94 -18.17
CA ILE A 28 -11.72 11.50 -18.72
C ILE A 28 -11.34 10.75 -20.01
N ALA A 29 -10.69 9.60 -19.85
CA ALA A 29 -10.50 8.68 -20.96
C ALA A 29 -11.88 8.09 -21.21
N GLY A 30 -12.58 8.70 -22.17
CA GLY A 30 -13.79 8.13 -22.75
C GLY A 30 -13.47 6.75 -23.29
N LEU A 31 -14.20 5.75 -22.78
CA LEU A 31 -14.84 4.69 -23.54
C LEU A 31 -15.93 4.13 -22.62
N GLY A 32 -17.18 4.34 -23.03
CA GLY A 32 -18.36 4.08 -22.24
C GLY A 32 -18.40 2.68 -21.63
N GLY A 33 -18.52 2.63 -20.31
CA GLY A 33 -19.14 1.52 -19.60
C GLY A 33 -20.40 2.08 -18.96
N THR A 34 -21.56 1.80 -19.54
CA THR A 34 -22.85 2.17 -18.96
C THR A 34 -23.00 1.50 -17.60
N ALA A 35 -22.93 2.28 -16.52
CA ALA A 35 -23.51 1.86 -15.25
C ALA A 35 -25.03 1.79 -15.44
N TYR A 36 -25.65 0.70 -14.99
CA TYR A 36 -27.09 0.51 -15.13
C TYR A 36 -27.85 1.57 -14.31
N ALA A 37 -28.76 2.27 -15.00
CA ALA A 37 -29.63 3.27 -14.43
C ALA A 37 -30.84 2.61 -13.73
N ASP A 38 -31.13 3.08 -12.53
CA ASP A 38 -32.52 3.19 -12.07
C ASP A 38 -32.65 4.60 -11.47
N SER A 39 -33.08 5.56 -12.30
CA SER A 39 -33.22 6.96 -11.94
C SER A 39 -34.67 7.40 -12.07
N THR A 40 -35.27 7.78 -10.95
CA THR A 40 -36.60 8.43 -10.89
C THR A 40 -36.54 9.87 -10.37
N THR A 41 -35.40 10.56 -10.49
CA THR A 41 -35.30 12.02 -10.28
C THR A 41 -34.61 12.67 -11.47
N GLY A 42 -35.38 13.40 -12.29
CA GLY A 42 -35.09 13.69 -13.70
C GLY A 42 -33.93 14.62 -14.06
N ASP A 43 -33.25 15.30 -13.12
CA ASP A 43 -32.33 16.40 -13.48
C ASP A 43 -30.89 16.28 -12.96
N VAL A 44 -30.58 15.29 -12.12
CA VAL A 44 -29.23 15.13 -11.54
C VAL A 44 -28.76 13.70 -11.67
N THR A 45 -27.61 13.50 -12.33
CA THR A 45 -26.97 12.19 -12.54
C THR A 45 -25.61 12.15 -11.85
N LEU A 46 -25.28 11.01 -11.23
CA LEU A 46 -23.98 10.78 -10.60
C LEU A 46 -23.13 9.84 -11.45
N VAL A 47 -21.94 10.31 -11.86
CA VAL A 47 -20.99 9.54 -12.66
C VAL A 47 -19.72 9.26 -11.84
N PRO A 48 -19.32 7.99 -11.64
CA PRO A 48 -18.08 7.65 -10.96
C PRO A 48 -16.84 8.20 -11.69
N VAL A 49 -15.85 8.68 -10.95
CA VAL A 49 -14.60 9.22 -11.52
C VAL A 49 -13.44 8.24 -11.32
N GLY A 50 -12.76 7.88 -12.41
CA GLY A 50 -11.46 7.21 -12.38
C GLY A 50 -11.39 5.90 -13.19
N ALA A 51 -10.48 5.87 -14.18
CA ALA A 51 -10.19 4.71 -15.04
C ALA A 51 -9.14 3.74 -14.45
N SER A 52 -8.69 3.95 -13.21
CA SER A 52 -7.58 3.18 -12.61
C SER A 52 -8.00 2.56 -11.27
N PRO A 53 -8.85 1.53 -11.28
CA PRO A 53 -9.30 0.85 -10.08
C PRO A 53 -8.13 0.23 -9.31
N VAL A 54 -8.27 0.16 -7.98
CA VAL A 54 -7.42 -0.67 -7.13
C VAL A 54 -8.01 -2.08 -7.04
N VAL A 55 -7.13 -3.07 -7.01
CA VAL A 55 -7.48 -4.47 -6.78
C VAL A 55 -7.65 -4.66 -5.28
N VAL A 56 -8.82 -5.08 -4.84
CA VAL A 56 -9.05 -5.52 -3.45
C VAL A 56 -9.40 -6.99 -3.50
N LEU A 57 -8.67 -7.80 -2.74
CA LEU A 57 -8.96 -9.21 -2.63
C LEU A 57 -9.91 -9.43 -1.45
N PRO A 58 -11.18 -9.81 -1.69
CA PRO A 58 -11.94 -10.51 -0.67
C PRO A 58 -11.19 -11.79 -0.27
N GLY A 59 -11.53 -12.37 0.88
CA GLY A 59 -10.80 -13.50 1.48
C GLY A 59 -10.55 -14.72 0.57
N VAL A 60 -9.94 -15.76 1.16
CA VAL A 60 -9.46 -16.95 0.43
C VAL A 60 -10.48 -17.51 -0.56
N GLY A 61 -10.05 -17.75 -1.81
CA GLY A 61 -10.87 -18.36 -2.85
C GLY A 61 -11.89 -17.43 -3.52
N VAL A 62 -11.86 -16.13 -3.25
CA VAL A 62 -12.77 -15.16 -3.86
C VAL A 62 -12.06 -14.35 -4.95
N GLN A 63 -12.80 -14.02 -6.02
CA GLN A 63 -12.26 -13.20 -7.10
C GLN A 63 -11.90 -11.79 -6.59
N PRO A 64 -10.75 -11.22 -7.01
CA PRO A 64 -10.44 -9.83 -6.74
C PRO A 64 -11.55 -8.90 -7.24
N ALA A 65 -12.00 -8.02 -6.35
CA ALA A 65 -12.94 -6.96 -6.62
C ALA A 65 -12.20 -5.67 -7.01
N ALA A 66 -12.82 -4.88 -7.88
CA ALA A 66 -12.31 -3.59 -8.29
C ALA A 66 -12.96 -2.48 -7.48
N PHE A 67 -12.15 -1.58 -6.94
CA PHE A 67 -12.59 -0.43 -6.17
C PHE A 67 -12.01 0.85 -6.78
N PRO A 68 -12.72 1.99 -6.72
CA PRO A 68 -12.20 3.22 -7.26
C PRO A 68 -10.96 3.67 -6.47
N ARG A 69 -9.90 4.12 -7.15
CA ARG A 69 -8.70 4.63 -6.45
C ARG A 69 -8.98 5.94 -5.72
N GLN A 70 -9.88 6.74 -6.26
CA GLN A 70 -10.35 7.99 -5.66
C GLN A 70 -11.83 7.82 -5.35
N LEU A 71 -12.26 8.15 -4.13
CA LEU A 71 -13.67 8.29 -3.82
C LEU A 71 -14.15 9.60 -4.42
N ALA A 72 -14.50 9.54 -5.69
CA ALA A 72 -14.84 10.68 -6.49
C ALA A 72 -16.08 10.43 -7.35
N VAL A 73 -16.94 11.45 -7.41
CA VAL A 73 -18.15 11.43 -8.22
C VAL A 73 -18.31 12.76 -8.94
N GLN A 74 -18.66 12.71 -10.20
CA GLN A 74 -19.07 13.85 -11.00
C GLN A 74 -20.58 13.97 -10.92
N VAL A 75 -21.07 15.17 -10.59
CA VAL A 75 -22.51 15.47 -10.56
C VAL A 75 -22.86 16.17 -11.87
N GLN A 76 -23.66 15.53 -12.71
CA GLN A 76 -24.17 16.10 -13.96
C GLN A 76 -25.55 16.67 -13.72
N HIS A 77 -25.77 17.94 -14.07
CA HIS A 77 -27.05 18.64 -13.83
C HIS A 77 -27.43 19.59 -14.98
N ALA A 78 -27.80 19.01 -16.13
CA ALA A 78 -27.94 19.77 -17.38
C ALA A 78 -29.13 20.76 -17.40
N GLY A 79 -30.17 20.55 -16.59
CA GLY A 79 -31.42 21.31 -16.67
C GLY A 79 -31.68 22.32 -15.54
N THR A 80 -30.92 22.27 -14.45
CA THR A 80 -31.21 23.06 -13.24
C THR A 80 -29.94 23.46 -12.51
N ASP A 81 -29.96 24.65 -11.91
CA ASP A 81 -28.92 25.10 -10.99
C ASP A 81 -28.88 24.19 -9.76
N LEU A 82 -27.68 23.88 -9.26
CA LEU A 82 -27.55 23.27 -7.93
C LEU A 82 -27.57 24.37 -6.89
N PRO A 83 -28.61 24.47 -6.04
CA PRO A 83 -28.67 25.51 -5.02
C PRO A 83 -27.60 25.31 -3.94
N ALA A 84 -27.21 26.40 -3.29
CA ALA A 84 -26.45 26.33 -2.05
C ALA A 84 -27.20 25.46 -1.02
N GLY A 85 -26.46 24.66 -0.27
CA GLY A 85 -27.02 23.66 0.65
C GLY A 85 -27.32 22.29 0.01
N THR A 86 -27.05 22.13 -1.29
CA THR A 86 -27.01 20.81 -1.93
C THR A 86 -25.99 19.92 -1.24
N GLN A 87 -26.36 18.67 -0.97
CA GLN A 87 -25.54 17.69 -0.28
C GLN A 87 -25.19 16.53 -1.19
N VAL A 88 -23.91 16.19 -1.26
CA VAL A 88 -23.40 14.99 -1.90
C VAL A 88 -22.88 14.06 -0.81
N ALA A 89 -23.51 12.91 -0.64
CA ALA A 89 -23.14 11.92 0.34
C ALA A 89 -22.41 10.76 -0.35
N ILE A 90 -21.20 10.43 0.10
CA ILE A 90 -20.43 9.28 -0.37
C ILE A 90 -20.24 8.31 0.79
N THR A 91 -20.83 7.11 0.67
CA THR A 91 -20.70 6.01 1.62
C THR A 91 -19.64 5.02 1.13
N TYR A 92 -18.74 4.59 2.00
CA TYR A 92 -17.61 3.73 1.67
C TYR A 92 -17.16 2.87 2.87
N ASP A 93 -16.39 1.83 2.58
CA ASP A 93 -15.72 1.01 3.59
C ASP A 93 -14.47 1.74 4.11
N PRO A 94 -14.43 2.16 5.39
CA PRO A 94 -13.31 2.94 5.92
C PRO A 94 -12.00 2.15 5.99
N ARG A 95 -12.03 0.82 5.86
CA ARG A 95 -10.82 -0.03 5.79
C ARG A 95 -10.07 0.15 4.47
N LEU A 96 -10.78 0.57 3.41
CA LEU A 96 -10.24 0.71 2.06
C LEU A 96 -9.77 2.12 1.74
N TYR A 97 -10.17 3.14 2.49
CA TYR A 97 -9.99 4.53 2.10
C TYR A 97 -9.48 5.41 3.23
N SER A 98 -8.53 6.27 2.89
CA SER A 98 -8.13 7.40 3.71
C SER A 98 -8.96 8.63 3.29
N PRO A 99 -9.85 9.14 4.16
CA PRO A 99 -10.61 10.35 3.85
C PRO A 99 -9.69 11.58 3.82
N LEU A 100 -10.05 12.56 2.99
CA LEU A 100 -9.43 13.87 3.02
C LEU A 100 -9.85 14.61 4.31
N PRO A 101 -8.96 15.39 4.94
CA PRO A 101 -9.33 16.25 6.06
C PRO A 101 -10.46 17.24 5.73
N THR A 102 -10.56 17.61 4.45
CA THR A 102 -11.65 18.42 3.90
C THR A 102 -11.96 17.88 2.51
N ALA A 103 -13.23 17.60 2.23
CA ALA A 103 -13.63 17.21 0.87
C ALA A 103 -13.27 18.31 -0.13
N MET A 104 -12.95 17.92 -1.35
CA MET A 104 -12.64 18.84 -2.44
C MET A 104 -13.75 18.77 -3.48
N VAL A 105 -14.28 19.93 -3.87
CA VAL A 105 -15.22 20.04 -4.98
C VAL A 105 -14.66 21.01 -6.00
N THR A 106 -14.67 20.62 -7.27
CA THR A 106 -14.15 21.43 -8.36
C THR A 106 -15.12 21.47 -9.53
N THR A 107 -15.33 22.65 -10.11
CA THR A 107 -16.05 22.85 -11.38
C THR A 107 -15.06 23.41 -12.41
N GLY A 108 -14.73 22.63 -13.42
CA GLY A 108 -13.64 22.98 -14.34
C GLY A 108 -12.31 23.20 -13.59
N ARG A 109 -11.80 24.43 -13.59
CA ARG A 109 -10.56 24.83 -12.89
C ARG A 109 -10.78 25.49 -11.54
N HIS A 110 -12.03 25.71 -11.15
CA HIS A 110 -12.37 26.43 -9.92
C HIS A 110 -12.67 25.46 -8.79
N ARG A 111 -12.14 25.77 -7.61
CA ARG A 111 -12.52 25.08 -6.38
C ARG A 111 -13.79 25.72 -5.83
N VAL A 112 -14.77 24.88 -5.55
CA VAL A 112 -16.05 25.28 -4.95
C VAL A 112 -15.91 25.27 -3.43
N HIS A 113 -16.49 26.25 -2.77
CA HIS A 113 -16.52 26.31 -1.31
C HIS A 113 -17.52 25.30 -0.75
N THR A 114 -17.03 24.44 0.15
CA THR A 114 -17.82 23.35 0.73
C THR A 114 -17.52 23.11 2.20
N THR A 115 -18.49 22.58 2.92
CA THR A 115 -18.27 21.94 4.23
C THR A 115 -18.40 20.43 4.09
N SER A 116 -17.71 19.66 4.93
CA SER A 116 -17.80 18.20 4.93
C SER A 116 -17.87 17.65 6.33
N THR A 117 -18.74 16.67 6.54
CA THR A 117 -18.81 15.88 7.79
C THR A 117 -18.75 14.40 7.47
N THR A 118 -18.08 13.63 8.32
CA THR A 118 -18.00 12.17 8.16
C THR A 118 -18.59 11.50 9.39
N THR A 119 -19.53 10.60 9.16
CA THR A 119 -20.12 9.76 10.20
C THR A 119 -19.86 8.29 9.90
N THR A 120 -19.81 7.45 10.93
CA THR A 120 -19.69 6.00 10.77
C THR A 120 -20.95 5.36 11.34
N ASP A 121 -21.58 4.48 10.56
CA ASP A 121 -22.72 3.70 11.03
C ASP A 121 -22.22 2.57 11.96
N PRO A 122 -22.62 2.54 13.24
CA PRO A 122 -22.14 1.53 14.18
C PRO A 122 -22.63 0.10 13.85
N LYS A 123 -23.70 -0.05 13.06
CA LYS A 123 -24.23 -1.38 12.67
C LYS A 123 -23.50 -1.96 11.47
N THR A 124 -23.23 -1.13 10.46
CA THR A 124 -22.62 -1.57 9.20
C THR A 124 -21.13 -1.29 9.14
N THR A 125 -20.59 -0.48 10.06
CA THR A 125 -19.21 0.04 10.09
C THR A 125 -18.84 0.91 8.88
N LEU A 126 -19.81 1.24 8.01
CA LEU A 126 -19.58 2.06 6.83
C LEU A 126 -19.46 3.53 7.22
N ALA A 127 -18.52 4.22 6.58
CA ALA A 127 -18.35 5.66 6.72
C ALA A 127 -19.16 6.37 5.63
N THR A 128 -19.82 7.47 5.97
CA THR A 128 -20.48 8.36 5.02
C THR A 128 -19.91 9.76 5.16
N CYS A 129 -19.30 10.27 4.10
CA CYS A 129 -18.86 11.65 4.01
C CYS A 129 -19.95 12.47 3.29
N THR A 130 -20.54 13.44 3.99
CA THR A 130 -21.53 14.36 3.44
C THR A 130 -20.88 15.69 3.16
N VAL A 131 -20.80 16.06 1.89
CA VAL A 131 -20.27 17.32 1.40
C VAL A 131 -21.42 18.25 1.11
N THR A 132 -21.44 19.43 1.71
CA THR A 132 -22.46 20.46 1.47
C THR A 132 -21.85 21.60 0.65
N LEU A 133 -22.47 21.91 -0.49
CA LEU A 133 -22.11 23.07 -1.31
C LEU A 133 -22.53 24.34 -0.58
N THR A 134 -21.61 25.29 -0.39
CA THR A 134 -21.93 26.56 0.29
C THR A 134 -22.39 27.67 -0.66
N GLU A 135 -22.12 27.49 -1.96
CA GLU A 135 -22.53 28.37 -3.04
C GLU A 135 -23.39 27.59 -4.06
N ALA A 136 -24.20 28.32 -4.83
CA ALA A 136 -24.97 27.74 -5.93
C ALA A 136 -24.08 27.51 -7.15
N LEU A 137 -24.34 26.44 -7.91
CA LEU A 137 -23.63 26.14 -9.15
C LEU A 137 -24.59 26.23 -10.35
N PRO A 138 -24.18 26.91 -11.44
CA PRO A 138 -25.04 27.14 -12.59
C PRO A 138 -25.31 25.84 -13.36
N ALA A 139 -26.51 25.71 -13.93
CA ALA A 139 -26.92 24.59 -14.76
C ALA A 139 -25.87 24.26 -15.83
N GLY A 140 -25.67 22.97 -16.07
CA GLY A 140 -24.65 22.48 -17.01
C GLY A 140 -23.22 22.52 -16.48
N SER A 141 -22.97 22.99 -15.26
CA SER A 141 -21.69 22.74 -14.60
C SER A 141 -21.52 21.26 -14.25
N GLU A 142 -20.28 20.79 -14.16
CA GLU A 142 -19.99 19.38 -13.86
C GLU A 142 -19.06 19.26 -12.65
N PRO A 143 -19.54 19.56 -11.43
CA PRO A 143 -18.71 19.50 -10.25
C PRO A 143 -18.24 18.07 -9.99
N VAL A 144 -16.94 17.93 -9.75
CA VAL A 144 -16.31 16.70 -9.28
C VAL A 144 -16.10 16.82 -7.79
N VAL A 145 -16.69 15.91 -7.02
CA VAL A 145 -16.56 15.81 -5.57
C VAL A 145 -15.58 14.69 -5.25
N VAL A 146 -14.52 14.99 -4.51
CA VAL A 146 -13.51 14.03 -4.05
C VAL A 146 -13.47 14.03 -2.52
N VAL A 147 -13.68 12.87 -1.89
CA VAL A 147 -13.73 12.74 -0.43
C VAL A 147 -12.57 11.95 0.16
N GLY A 148 -11.84 11.18 -0.66
CA GLY A 148 -10.79 10.29 -0.17
C GLY A 148 -10.07 9.53 -1.27
N THR A 149 -9.04 8.79 -0.87
CA THR A 149 -8.25 7.94 -1.77
C THR A 149 -8.06 6.56 -1.16
N ALA A 150 -7.95 5.54 -2.01
CA ALA A 150 -7.72 4.17 -1.55
C ALA A 150 -6.44 4.09 -0.71
N PHE A 151 -6.50 3.37 0.40
CA PHE A 151 -5.41 3.23 1.34
C PHE A 151 -4.28 2.41 0.68
N PRO A 152 -3.06 2.95 0.56
CA PRO A 152 -1.92 2.15 0.11
C PRO A 152 -1.42 1.31 1.28
N VAL A 153 -2.20 0.30 1.69
CA VAL A 153 -1.73 -0.63 2.71
C VAL A 153 -0.81 -1.64 2.03
N LEU A 154 0.32 -1.97 2.67
CA LEU A 154 1.14 -3.09 2.24
C LEU A 154 0.53 -4.39 2.78
N TYR A 155 0.76 -5.47 2.05
CA TYR A 155 0.28 -6.80 2.43
C TYR A 155 0.91 -7.26 3.76
N PRO A 156 0.17 -7.97 4.63
CA PRO A 156 -1.19 -8.51 4.42
C PRO A 156 -2.34 -7.60 4.85
N LEU A 157 -2.05 -6.38 5.29
CA LEU A 157 -3.06 -5.45 5.81
C LEU A 157 -3.96 -4.86 4.70
N ASP A 158 -3.65 -5.12 3.43
CA ASP A 158 -4.49 -4.81 2.27
C ASP A 158 -5.63 -5.83 2.06
N LEU A 159 -5.62 -6.95 2.79
CA LEU A 159 -6.68 -7.94 2.73
C LEU A 159 -7.90 -7.48 3.54
N VAL A 160 -8.99 -7.16 2.83
CA VAL A 160 -10.27 -6.79 3.44
C VAL A 160 -11.29 -7.87 3.16
N VAL A 161 -11.76 -8.53 4.23
CA VAL A 161 -12.82 -9.54 4.12
C VAL A 161 -14.15 -8.85 3.84
N ALA A 162 -14.83 -9.31 2.79
CA ALA A 162 -16.13 -8.81 2.32
C ALA A 162 -16.18 -7.26 2.27
N PRO A 163 -15.36 -6.62 1.42
CA PRO A 163 -15.32 -5.16 1.33
C PRO A 163 -16.64 -4.64 0.76
N ALA A 164 -17.19 -3.60 1.38
CA ALA A 164 -18.43 -2.99 0.91
C ALA A 164 -18.18 -2.01 -0.25
N GLY A 165 -19.02 -2.08 -1.28
CA GLY A 165 -18.99 -1.15 -2.41
C GLY A 165 -19.20 0.31 -1.98
N ALA A 166 -18.48 1.22 -2.63
CA ALA A 166 -18.69 2.65 -2.44
C ALA A 166 -19.93 3.11 -3.22
N THR A 167 -20.69 4.04 -2.65
CA THR A 167 -21.91 4.59 -3.27
C THR A 167 -21.99 6.09 -3.06
N ALA A 168 -22.57 6.80 -4.01
CA ALA A 168 -22.86 8.23 -3.88
C ALA A 168 -24.37 8.50 -4.00
N ALA A 169 -24.84 9.58 -3.36
CA ALA A 169 -26.20 10.07 -3.50
C ALA A 169 -26.21 11.61 -3.40
N VAL A 170 -27.18 12.26 -4.06
CA VAL A 170 -27.41 13.70 -3.95
C VAL A 170 -28.72 13.94 -3.19
N GLY A 171 -28.73 14.96 -2.34
CA GLY A 171 -29.93 15.38 -1.63
C GLY A 171 -29.83 16.84 -1.18
N ARG A 172 -30.79 17.29 -0.38
CA ARG A 172 -30.73 18.57 0.32
C ARG A 172 -30.59 18.35 1.81
N LYS A 173 -30.06 19.36 2.52
CA LYS A 173 -29.99 19.35 3.98
C LYS A 173 -31.34 18.95 4.59
N ASN A 174 -31.32 18.00 5.53
CA ASN A 174 -32.49 17.45 6.23
C ASN A 174 -33.48 16.64 5.37
N THR A 175 -33.13 16.28 4.13
CA THR A 175 -33.87 15.28 3.34
C THR A 175 -33.01 14.05 3.13
N LYS A 176 -33.60 12.86 3.25
CA LYS A 176 -32.88 11.62 2.98
C LYS A 176 -32.47 11.63 1.51
N PRO A 177 -31.17 11.44 1.17
CA PRO A 177 -30.73 11.39 -0.21
C PRO A 177 -31.50 10.29 -0.97
N THR A 178 -32.04 10.63 -2.13
CA THR A 178 -32.70 9.70 -3.06
C THR A 178 -31.74 9.39 -4.21
N GLY A 179 -31.84 8.20 -4.83
CA GLY A 179 -30.98 7.82 -5.97
C GLY A 179 -29.55 7.45 -5.54
N ARG A 180 -29.39 6.28 -4.92
CA ARG A 180 -28.07 5.76 -4.52
C ARG A 180 -27.38 5.14 -5.74
N HIS A 181 -26.25 5.72 -6.16
CA HIS A 181 -25.46 5.25 -7.28
C HIS A 181 -24.22 4.49 -6.82
N SER A 182 -23.96 3.34 -7.44
CA SER A 182 -22.72 2.60 -7.19
C SER A 182 -21.53 3.32 -7.81
N LEU A 183 -20.45 3.46 -7.04
CA LEU A 183 -19.15 3.92 -7.53
C LEU A 183 -18.23 2.76 -7.91
N GLN A 184 -18.75 1.53 -7.94
CA GLN A 184 -17.96 0.35 -8.21
C GLN A 184 -17.54 0.31 -9.69
N PRO A 185 -16.24 0.36 -10.00
CA PRO A 185 -15.76 0.28 -11.38
C PRO A 185 -15.95 -1.12 -11.92
N ARG A 186 -16.03 -1.23 -13.26
CA ARG A 186 -15.95 -2.52 -13.93
C ARG A 186 -14.61 -3.17 -13.61
N ARG A 187 -14.64 -4.46 -13.28
CA ARG A 187 -13.44 -5.27 -13.06
C ARG A 187 -12.60 -5.35 -14.34
N PRO A 188 -11.33 -4.90 -14.33
CA PRO A 188 -10.44 -5.10 -15.47
C PRO A 188 -10.11 -6.58 -15.68
N ALA A 189 -10.03 -7.02 -16.95
CA ALA A 189 -9.65 -8.40 -17.29
C ALA A 189 -8.26 -8.78 -16.77
N ALA A 190 -7.35 -7.80 -16.65
CA ALA A 190 -5.99 -7.97 -16.12
C ALA A 190 -5.93 -8.36 -14.63
N PHE A 191 -7.05 -8.31 -13.90
CA PHE A 191 -7.07 -8.68 -12.47
C PHE A 191 -6.96 -10.20 -12.24
N GLY A 192 -6.92 -11.00 -13.30
CA GLY A 192 -6.67 -12.44 -13.23
C GLY A 192 -7.87 -13.26 -12.75
N GLY A 193 -7.64 -14.53 -12.40
CA GLY A 193 -8.66 -15.44 -11.88
C GLY A 193 -8.80 -15.40 -10.36
N VAL A 194 -9.52 -16.39 -9.82
CA VAL A 194 -9.45 -16.71 -8.38
C VAL A 194 -8.04 -17.20 -8.08
N ALA A 195 -7.32 -16.46 -7.24
CA ALA A 195 -6.03 -16.93 -6.78
C ALA A 195 -5.72 -16.35 -5.40
N THR A 196 -5.19 -17.19 -4.52
CA THR A 196 -4.91 -16.80 -3.14
C THR A 196 -3.62 -15.98 -3.10
N PRO A 197 -3.66 -14.73 -2.59
CA PRO A 197 -2.47 -13.89 -2.51
C PRO A 197 -1.46 -14.48 -1.52
N TRP A 198 -0.19 -14.20 -1.77
CA TRP A 198 0.91 -14.57 -0.87
C TRP A 198 1.91 -13.44 -0.79
N GLY A 199 2.70 -13.43 0.28
CA GLY A 199 3.76 -12.45 0.49
C GLY A 199 4.74 -13.01 1.50
N ILE A 200 6.03 -12.75 1.29
CA ILE A 200 7.09 -13.18 2.21
C ILE A 200 7.63 -11.93 2.89
N GLU A 201 7.80 -12.01 4.20
CA GLU A 201 8.53 -11.04 4.99
C GLU A 201 9.86 -11.65 5.45
N VAL A 202 10.88 -10.80 5.52
CA VAL A 202 12.17 -11.14 6.06
C VAL A 202 12.37 -10.44 7.40
N SER A 203 12.77 -11.20 8.40
CA SER A 203 13.24 -10.70 9.69
C SER A 203 14.53 -11.42 10.08
N GLY A 204 15.13 -11.06 11.21
CA GLY A 204 16.38 -11.68 11.62
C GLY A 204 16.81 -11.32 13.03
N VAL A 205 17.73 -12.12 13.54
CA VAL A 205 18.43 -11.90 14.81
C VAL A 205 19.85 -11.48 14.48
N TRP A 206 20.31 -10.44 15.19
CA TRP A 206 21.62 -9.86 15.02
C TRP A 206 22.51 -10.24 16.20
N GLU A 207 23.75 -10.59 15.91
CA GLU A 207 24.82 -10.71 16.90
C GLU A 207 25.83 -9.58 16.73
N ARG A 208 26.60 -9.35 17.79
CA ARG A 208 27.58 -8.28 17.88
C ARG A 208 28.98 -8.87 17.91
N TYR A 209 29.82 -8.45 16.95
CA TYR A 209 31.26 -8.66 17.02
C TYR A 209 31.92 -7.41 17.58
N GLU A 210 32.75 -7.56 18.60
CA GLU A 210 33.43 -6.45 19.28
C GLU A 210 34.94 -6.48 19.08
N TRP A 211 35.55 -5.30 19.01
CA TRP A 211 37.00 -5.13 19.06
C TRP A 211 37.37 -3.83 19.78
N ALA A 212 38.67 -3.61 19.97
CA ALA A 212 39.20 -2.48 20.73
C ALA A 212 38.57 -2.37 22.13
N ASP A 213 38.61 -3.50 22.87
CA ASP A 213 38.10 -3.62 24.25
C ASP A 213 36.61 -3.20 24.38
N GLY A 214 35.79 -3.59 23.40
CA GLY A 214 34.35 -3.31 23.38
C GLY A 214 33.97 -1.88 22.97
N LYS A 215 34.96 -1.01 22.68
CA LYS A 215 34.68 0.36 22.21
C LYS A 215 34.10 0.40 20.80
N ARG A 216 34.35 -0.64 20.02
CA ARG A 216 33.88 -0.78 18.64
C ARG A 216 33.16 -2.10 18.46
N TRP A 217 32.11 -2.07 17.67
CA TRP A 217 31.31 -3.22 17.36
C TRP A 217 30.66 -3.15 15.98
N TYR A 218 30.44 -4.33 15.42
CA TYR A 218 29.74 -4.53 14.16
C TYR A 218 28.65 -5.57 14.35
N TYR A 219 27.45 -5.27 13.85
CA TYR A 219 26.36 -6.23 13.84
C TYR A 219 26.43 -7.12 12.61
N TYR A 220 26.11 -8.40 12.78
CA TYR A 220 25.96 -9.35 11.69
C TYR A 220 24.77 -10.28 11.96
N PRO A 221 24.13 -10.84 10.91
CA PRO A 221 22.96 -11.69 11.11
C PRO A 221 23.43 -13.04 11.66
N ALA A 222 22.79 -13.50 12.74
CA ALA A 222 22.96 -14.84 13.31
C ALA A 222 21.79 -15.76 12.93
N ARG A 223 20.62 -15.17 12.66
CA ARG A 223 19.46 -15.89 12.12
C ARG A 223 18.72 -15.02 11.13
N ILE A 224 18.29 -15.61 10.03
CA ILE A 224 17.39 -15.00 9.05
C ILE A 224 16.08 -15.77 9.08
N THR A 225 14.96 -15.07 9.17
CA THR A 225 13.63 -15.67 9.22
C THR A 225 12.84 -15.21 8.00
N LEU A 226 12.34 -16.18 7.23
CA LEU A 226 11.47 -15.96 6.08
C LEU A 226 10.07 -16.42 6.48
N HIS A 227 9.11 -15.51 6.52
CA HIS A 227 7.75 -15.78 7.00
C HIS A 227 6.74 -15.49 5.90
N ASN A 228 5.85 -16.44 5.61
CA ASN A 228 4.73 -16.20 4.70
C ASN A 228 3.56 -15.56 5.44
N VAL A 229 3.29 -14.30 5.13
CA VAL A 229 2.32 -13.47 5.86
C VAL A 229 0.92 -13.47 5.28
N GLY A 230 0.58 -14.38 4.36
CA GLY A 230 -0.85 -14.62 4.21
C GLY A 230 -1.25 -15.90 3.51
N PRO A 231 -2.50 -15.96 3.00
CA PRO A 231 -3.21 -17.23 2.92
C PRO A 231 -2.76 -18.13 1.78
N GLY A 232 -2.03 -17.60 0.81
CA GLY A 232 -1.52 -18.34 -0.34
C GLY A 232 -0.19 -18.99 -0.04
N THR A 233 0.07 -20.15 -0.65
CA THR A 233 1.41 -20.75 -0.65
C THR A 233 2.30 -20.00 -1.64
N ALA A 234 3.54 -19.72 -1.26
CA ALA A 234 4.53 -19.16 -2.17
C ALA A 234 4.80 -20.16 -3.33
N PRO A 235 4.59 -19.77 -4.59
CA PRO A 235 4.72 -20.65 -5.74
C PRO A 235 6.19 -20.99 -6.06
N ALA A 236 7.09 -20.09 -5.72
CA ALA A 236 8.53 -20.26 -5.85
C ALA A 236 9.19 -20.43 -4.48
N ALA A 237 10.36 -21.06 -4.48
CA ALA A 237 11.18 -21.12 -3.27
C ALA A 237 11.77 -19.73 -2.97
N ALA A 238 11.99 -19.46 -1.69
CA ALA A 238 12.47 -18.15 -1.27
C ALA A 238 13.96 -17.96 -1.65
N ALA A 239 14.30 -16.76 -2.10
CA ALA A 239 15.65 -16.33 -2.36
C ALA A 239 15.95 -15.06 -1.57
N PHE A 240 17.18 -14.92 -1.08
CA PHE A 240 17.59 -13.78 -0.27
C PHE A 240 19.08 -13.47 -0.43
N SER A 241 19.44 -12.22 -0.18
CA SER A 241 20.81 -11.72 -0.17
C SER A 241 21.22 -11.30 1.23
N VAL A 242 22.48 -11.56 1.59
CA VAL A 242 23.14 -11.05 2.78
C VAL A 242 24.30 -10.17 2.35
N ALA A 243 24.25 -8.89 2.68
CA ALA A 243 25.27 -7.89 2.35
C ALA A 243 25.93 -7.39 3.64
N LEU A 244 27.25 -7.49 3.73
CA LEU A 244 28.06 -7.17 4.91
C LEU A 244 29.30 -6.36 4.53
N ASP A 245 29.95 -5.77 5.54
CA ASP A 245 31.24 -5.11 5.35
C ASP A 245 32.39 -6.13 5.17
N PRO A 246 33.11 -6.10 4.04
CA PRO A 246 34.22 -7.01 3.77
C PRO A 246 35.45 -6.78 4.65
N GLN A 247 35.60 -5.59 5.26
CA GLN A 247 36.69 -5.22 6.16
C GLN A 247 36.52 -5.82 7.55
N VAL A 248 35.32 -6.28 7.91
CA VAL A 248 35.04 -6.99 9.17
C VAL A 248 34.73 -8.47 8.91
N VAL A 249 34.06 -8.79 7.81
CA VAL A 249 33.56 -10.16 7.53
C VAL A 249 34.36 -10.87 6.45
N ARG A 250 34.81 -12.09 6.77
CA ARG A 250 35.53 -12.99 5.85
C ARG A 250 34.62 -13.96 5.12
N ASP A 251 33.66 -14.54 5.83
CA ASP A 251 32.79 -15.57 5.25
C ASP A 251 31.40 -15.53 5.90
N VAL A 252 30.41 -16.00 5.16
CA VAL A 252 29.01 -16.16 5.60
C VAL A 252 28.53 -17.50 5.09
N ARG A 253 27.98 -18.31 5.99
CA ARG A 253 27.38 -19.60 5.65
C ARG A 253 26.02 -19.75 6.30
N ILE A 254 25.11 -20.42 5.59
CA ILE A 254 23.89 -20.94 6.18
C ILE A 254 24.17 -22.35 6.66
N THR A 255 24.11 -22.56 7.97
CA THR A 255 24.57 -23.81 8.61
C THR A 255 23.43 -24.70 9.07
N GLY A 256 22.20 -24.19 9.12
CA GLY A 256 21.03 -24.95 9.48
C GLY A 256 19.75 -24.25 9.07
N ALA A 257 18.67 -25.03 9.02
CA ALA A 257 17.35 -24.51 8.75
C ALA A 257 16.31 -25.19 9.67
N GLN A 258 15.32 -24.41 10.09
CA GLN A 258 14.16 -24.88 10.83
C GLN A 258 12.90 -24.37 10.16
N LEU A 259 11.95 -25.26 9.88
CA LEU A 259 10.62 -24.91 9.39
C LEU A 259 9.65 -25.07 10.56
N ASN A 260 8.95 -23.99 10.94
CA ASN A 260 8.01 -23.95 12.05
C ASN A 260 8.62 -24.54 13.34
N HIS A 261 9.84 -24.07 13.67
CA HIS A 261 10.64 -24.48 14.84
C HIS A 261 11.12 -25.93 14.85
N LYS A 262 11.02 -26.65 13.73
CA LYS A 262 11.53 -28.02 13.58
C LYS A 262 12.69 -28.05 12.60
N ALA A 263 13.76 -28.79 12.93
CA ALA A 263 14.89 -28.99 12.02
C ALA A 263 14.39 -29.49 10.65
N HIS A 264 14.88 -28.87 9.59
CA HIS A 264 14.40 -29.11 8.23
C HIS A 264 15.53 -28.97 7.22
N ASP A 265 15.65 -29.91 6.28
CA ASP A 265 16.53 -29.72 5.12
C ASP A 265 15.85 -28.79 4.11
N ALA A 266 16.12 -27.48 4.25
CA ALA A 266 15.60 -26.47 3.34
C ALA A 266 16.31 -26.46 1.97
N GLY A 267 17.31 -27.33 1.74
CA GLY A 267 18.08 -27.37 0.50
C GLY A 267 18.72 -26.02 0.15
N VAL A 268 19.28 -25.35 1.15
CA VAL A 268 19.85 -24.02 0.99
C VAL A 268 21.07 -24.10 0.08
N ARG A 269 21.06 -23.30 -0.99
CA ARG A 269 22.14 -23.24 -1.97
C ARG A 269 22.61 -21.80 -2.15
N GLN A 270 23.92 -21.60 -2.13
CA GLN A 270 24.50 -20.34 -2.54
C GLN A 270 24.38 -20.20 -4.06
N LEU A 271 23.72 -19.14 -4.50
CA LEU A 271 23.55 -18.80 -5.91
C LEU A 271 24.76 -18.02 -6.44
N ALA A 272 25.23 -17.05 -5.67
CA ALA A 272 26.31 -16.17 -6.06
C ALA A 272 27.01 -15.60 -4.82
N SER A 273 28.26 -15.19 -5.00
CA SER A 273 28.97 -14.34 -4.05
C SER A 273 29.74 -13.27 -4.81
N SER A 274 29.68 -12.05 -4.29
CA SER A 274 30.43 -10.90 -4.80
C SER A 274 31.18 -10.26 -3.64
N ARG A 275 32.45 -9.92 -3.88
CA ARG A 275 33.30 -9.24 -2.90
C ARG A 275 34.04 -8.11 -3.59
N THR A 276 33.86 -6.91 -3.06
CA THR A 276 34.58 -5.69 -3.43
C THR A 276 35.26 -5.11 -2.19
N ALA A 277 35.90 -3.95 -2.31
CA ALA A 277 36.47 -3.25 -1.17
C ALA A 277 35.42 -2.77 -0.14
N SER A 278 34.17 -2.53 -0.57
CA SER A 278 33.11 -1.93 0.27
C SER A 278 31.88 -2.81 0.48
N LEU A 279 31.81 -3.97 -0.19
CA LEU A 279 30.65 -4.85 -0.15
C LEU A 279 31.10 -6.32 -0.22
N PHE A 280 30.65 -7.11 0.74
CA PHE A 280 30.58 -8.56 0.64
C PHE A 280 29.12 -8.98 0.58
N GLU A 281 28.66 -9.44 -0.59
CA GLU A 281 27.29 -9.90 -0.82
C GLU A 281 27.28 -11.39 -1.13
N THR A 282 26.42 -12.15 -0.46
CA THR A 282 26.11 -13.54 -0.78
C THR A 282 24.63 -13.67 -1.09
N ARG A 283 24.30 -14.44 -2.13
CA ARG A 283 22.91 -14.69 -2.56
C ARG A 283 22.60 -16.16 -2.39
N TRP A 284 21.44 -16.44 -1.85
CA TRP A 284 21.02 -17.78 -1.46
C TRP A 284 19.61 -18.06 -1.97
N SER A 285 19.34 -19.33 -2.25
CA SER A 285 18.00 -19.85 -2.51
C SER A 285 17.72 -21.04 -1.61
N THR A 286 16.46 -21.27 -1.28
CA THR A 286 15.99 -22.50 -0.63
C THR A 286 15.27 -23.39 -1.65
N ARG A 287 14.87 -24.59 -1.24
CA ARG A 287 13.90 -25.43 -1.98
C ARG A 287 12.48 -25.35 -1.39
N VAL A 288 12.31 -24.61 -0.29
CA VAL A 288 11.07 -24.59 0.49
C VAL A 288 10.08 -23.60 -0.10
N ARG A 289 8.90 -24.10 -0.45
CA ARG A 289 7.73 -23.28 -0.76
C ARG A 289 6.94 -23.07 0.52
N LEU A 290 6.99 -21.86 1.07
CA LEU A 290 6.33 -21.53 2.32
C LEU A 290 4.81 -21.54 2.15
N LYS A 291 4.11 -22.38 2.92
CA LYS A 291 2.65 -22.36 3.02
C LYS A 291 2.20 -21.17 3.86
N ALA A 292 0.89 -20.97 3.94
CA ALA A 292 0.32 -19.92 4.77
C ALA A 292 0.76 -20.06 6.23
N GLY A 293 1.35 -19.01 6.80
CA GLY A 293 1.85 -18.99 8.17
C GLY A 293 3.15 -19.78 8.40
N ASP A 294 3.74 -20.39 7.36
CA ASP A 294 5.03 -21.05 7.52
C ASP A 294 6.13 -20.03 7.81
N GLN A 295 6.99 -20.37 8.76
CA GLN A 295 8.19 -19.66 9.14
C GLN A 295 9.42 -20.54 8.89
N LEU A 296 10.32 -20.10 8.02
CA LEU A 296 11.61 -20.73 7.78
C LEU A 296 12.72 -19.90 8.42
N ASP A 297 13.28 -20.45 9.49
CA ASP A 297 14.43 -19.90 10.20
C ASP A 297 15.73 -20.51 9.64
N LEU A 298 16.68 -19.66 9.27
CA LEU A 298 17.97 -20.03 8.72
C LEU A 298 19.06 -19.58 9.69
N ALA A 299 19.81 -20.54 10.21
CA ALA A 299 20.96 -20.27 11.07
C ALA A 299 22.12 -19.75 10.20
N VAL A 300 22.68 -18.61 10.60
CA VAL A 300 23.76 -17.95 9.87
C VAL A 300 25.02 -17.99 10.72
N THR A 301 26.08 -18.51 10.15
CA THR A 301 27.42 -18.46 10.74
C THR A 301 28.25 -17.46 9.95
N VAL A 302 28.75 -16.45 10.65
CA VAL A 302 29.58 -15.40 10.08
C VAL A 302 30.99 -15.52 10.66
N THR A 303 31.99 -15.59 9.79
CA THR A 303 33.39 -15.55 10.20
C THR A 303 33.88 -14.11 10.11
N THR A 304 34.22 -13.52 11.25
CA THR A 304 34.73 -12.16 11.36
C THR A 304 36.25 -12.14 11.47
N HIS A 305 36.82 -10.96 11.31
CA HIS A 305 38.21 -10.68 11.68
C HIS A 305 38.34 -9.27 12.21
N LYS A 306 39.36 -9.06 13.03
CA LYS A 306 39.70 -7.74 13.56
C LYS A 306 40.26 -6.88 12.42
N PRO A 307 39.69 -5.68 12.15
CA PRO A 307 40.29 -4.73 11.24
C PRO A 307 41.70 -4.34 11.68
N ALA A 308 42.62 -4.17 10.72
CA ALA A 308 44.01 -3.81 11.01
C ALA A 308 44.17 -2.36 11.48
N ARG A 309 43.22 -1.49 11.11
CA ARG A 309 43.19 -0.05 11.41
C ARG A 309 41.75 0.38 11.65
N ASP A 310 41.60 1.61 12.11
CA ASP A 310 40.30 2.28 12.21
C ASP A 310 39.64 2.33 10.83
N LEU A 311 38.34 2.07 10.80
CA LEU A 311 37.58 2.03 9.57
C LEU A 311 37.09 3.46 9.27
N PRO A 312 37.35 4.03 8.09
CA PRO A 312 36.82 5.36 7.74
C PRO A 312 35.32 5.33 7.43
N THR A 313 34.79 4.17 7.05
CA THR A 313 33.38 3.92 6.76
C THR A 313 33.08 2.46 6.99
N ILE A 314 31.81 2.14 7.26
CA ILE A 314 31.32 0.76 7.32
C ILE A 314 30.09 0.55 6.44
N LYS A 315 30.00 -0.61 5.80
CA LYS A 315 28.78 -1.13 5.20
C LYS A 315 27.92 -1.76 6.30
N HIS A 316 26.80 -1.12 6.62
CA HIS A 316 25.84 -1.73 7.54
C HIS A 316 25.29 -3.06 6.98
N PRO A 317 25.16 -4.09 7.84
CA PRO A 317 24.63 -5.37 7.43
C PRO A 317 23.21 -5.21 6.90
N THR A 318 22.91 -5.88 5.80
CA THR A 318 21.58 -5.90 5.19
C THR A 318 21.23 -7.32 4.80
N VAL A 319 19.99 -7.72 5.06
CA VAL A 319 19.39 -8.94 4.52
C VAL A 319 18.16 -8.53 3.73
N GLY A 320 18.01 -9.05 2.51
CA GLY A 320 16.90 -8.69 1.62
C GLY A 320 16.38 -9.89 0.87
N LEU A 321 15.07 -9.91 0.62
CA LEU A 321 14.47 -10.85 -0.32
C LEU A 321 14.98 -10.51 -1.72
N ILE A 322 15.44 -11.53 -2.43
CA ILE A 322 15.71 -11.44 -3.87
C ILE A 322 14.37 -11.75 -4.56
N ASP A 323 14.06 -11.03 -5.63
CA ASP A 323 12.84 -11.20 -6.41
C ASP A 323 12.53 -12.71 -6.60
N THR A 324 11.45 -13.15 -5.96
CA THR A 324 10.98 -14.54 -5.96
C THR A 324 10.20 -14.89 -7.23
N GLY A 325 10.31 -14.02 -8.25
CA GLY A 325 9.68 -14.13 -9.55
C GLY A 325 8.39 -13.32 -9.60
N ASN A 326 8.16 -12.60 -10.71
CA ASN A 326 6.94 -11.86 -10.98
C ASN A 326 5.71 -12.79 -11.06
N HIS A 327 5.19 -13.21 -9.91
CA HIS A 327 3.95 -13.95 -9.83
C HIS A 327 2.79 -12.99 -9.67
N VAL A 328 1.75 -13.13 -10.48
CA VAL A 328 0.58 -12.22 -10.48
C VAL A 328 -0.17 -12.14 -9.15
N THR A 329 0.08 -13.10 -8.25
CA THR A 329 -0.50 -13.18 -6.91
C THR A 329 0.46 -12.82 -5.78
N GLN A 330 1.73 -12.52 -6.11
CA GLN A 330 2.68 -12.00 -5.14
C GLN A 330 2.27 -10.59 -4.75
N ARG A 331 2.31 -10.31 -3.45
CA ARG A 331 2.09 -8.97 -2.92
C ARG A 331 3.35 -8.43 -2.28
N GLN A 332 3.50 -7.12 -2.43
CA GLN A 332 4.58 -6.38 -1.78
C GLN A 332 4.27 -6.26 -0.29
N THR A 333 5.17 -6.80 0.52
CA THR A 333 5.11 -6.74 1.99
C THR A 333 5.84 -5.50 2.50
N GLY A 334 5.64 -5.16 3.77
CA GLY A 334 6.35 -4.05 4.43
C GLY A 334 7.80 -4.38 4.79
N LEU A 335 8.15 -5.67 4.85
CA LEU A 335 9.43 -6.16 5.36
C LEU A 335 10.12 -7.02 4.30
N THR A 336 10.50 -6.42 3.17
CA THR A 336 11.27 -7.09 2.10
C THR A 336 12.78 -7.03 2.33
N SER A 337 13.24 -6.19 3.26
CA SER A 337 14.63 -6.12 3.69
C SER A 337 14.73 -5.66 5.13
N LEU A 338 15.81 -6.04 5.82
CA LEU A 338 16.20 -5.51 7.11
C LEU A 338 17.67 -5.11 7.11
N SER A 339 17.99 -4.05 7.84
CA SER A 339 19.35 -3.56 8.02
C SER A 339 19.56 -3.12 9.46
N ARG A 340 20.81 -3.16 9.94
CA ARG A 340 21.16 -2.72 11.28
C ARG A 340 22.24 -1.64 11.24
N ILE A 341 21.88 -0.42 11.65
CA ILE A 341 22.70 0.79 11.44
C ILE A 341 23.45 1.29 12.68
N ASP A 342 23.25 0.66 13.83
CA ASP A 342 23.80 1.04 15.14
C ASP A 342 25.16 0.40 15.44
N SER A 343 25.94 0.07 14.40
CA SER A 343 27.35 -0.35 14.58
C SER A 343 28.21 0.84 14.99
N ARG A 344 29.31 0.60 15.72
CA ARG A 344 30.28 1.64 16.09
C ARG A 344 31.67 1.20 15.68
N TRP A 345 32.33 1.98 14.84
CA TRP A 345 33.62 1.59 14.25
C TRP A 345 34.72 2.64 14.46
N GLU A 346 34.36 3.79 15.04
CA GLU A 346 35.23 4.87 15.48
C GLU A 346 35.19 5.02 17.01
#